data_AF-A0AAV1KUS7-F1
#
_entry.id   AF-A0AAV1KUS7-F1
#
_cell.length_a   1.000
_cell.length_b   1.000
_cell.length_c   1.000
_cell.angle_alpha   90.00
_cell.angle_beta   90.00
_cell.angle_gamma   90.00
#
_symmetry.space_group_name_H-M   'P 1'
#
loop_
_entity.id
_entity.type
_entity.pdbx_description
1 polymer ?
#
loop_
_entity_poly.entity_id
_entity_poly.type
_entity_poly.pdbx_seq_one_letter_code
_entity_poly.pdbx_strand_id
1 'polypeptide(L)'
;MKKGNIKKVNTARAYPRSDVNERNAKYADNEEYARAFPVSDEYDKNEKSHILIQSKIRLATWNLGTLTGKGQELAKVLQARKINICCLQETKWKGSKSRDPGLGYQLLYCGNTSMRNGVAIVLDENLKQRII
;
A
#
# COMPACT_ATOMS: atom_id res chain seq x y z
N MET A 1 50.71 2.34 2.61
CA MET A 1 49.48 3.08 2.97
C MET A 1 48.35 2.59 2.06
N LYS A 2 47.42 1.76 2.55
CA LYS A 2 46.31 1.24 1.73
C LYS A 2 45.06 2.10 1.97
N LYS A 3 44.57 2.79 0.93
CA LYS A 3 43.29 3.52 0.96
C LYS A 3 42.15 2.49 1.07
N GLY A 4 41.43 2.51 2.19
CA GLY A 4 40.27 1.65 2.42
C GLY A 4 39.08 2.10 1.57
N ASN A 5 38.51 1.19 0.79
CA ASN A 5 37.26 1.39 0.07
C ASN A 5 36.09 1.38 1.07
N ILE A 6 35.48 2.54 1.31
CA ILE A 6 34.26 2.66 2.11
C ILE A 6 33.08 2.23 1.22
N LYS A 7 32.61 0.99 1.38
CA LYS A 7 31.34 0.56 0.78
C LYS A 7 30.21 1.33 1.46
N LYS A 8 29.48 2.15 0.70
CA LYS A 8 28.24 2.80 1.16
C LYS A 8 27.21 1.71 1.48
N VAL A 9 26.92 1.50 2.75
CA VAL A 9 25.85 0.61 3.19
C VAL A 9 24.52 1.36 3.04
N ASN A 10 23.69 0.93 2.10
CA ASN A 10 22.32 1.42 1.98
C ASN A 10 21.51 0.87 3.15
N THR A 11 21.36 1.65 4.23
CA THR A 11 20.47 1.30 5.33
C THR A 11 19.01 1.51 4.90
N ALA A 12 18.47 0.57 4.11
CA ALA A 12 17.03 0.37 4.02
C ALA A 12 16.59 -0.25 5.35
N ARG A 13 16.28 0.60 6.34
CA ARG A 13 15.86 0.16 7.67
C ARG A 13 14.36 -0.06 7.67
N ALA A 14 13.94 -1.33 7.71
CA ALA A 14 12.54 -1.73 7.86
C ALA A 14 12.29 -2.70 9.03
N TYR A 15 13.18 -2.77 10.03
CA TYR A 15 12.92 -3.42 11.33
C TYR A 15 13.64 -2.72 12.50
N PRO A 16 13.04 -2.68 13.72
CA PRO A 16 13.75 -2.41 14.96
C PRO A 16 14.87 -3.45 15.15
N ARG A 17 16.08 -3.01 15.53
CA ARG A 17 17.21 -3.92 15.80
C ARG A 17 16.96 -4.83 17.02
N SER A 18 15.99 -4.47 17.86
CA SER A 18 15.58 -5.25 19.03
C SER A 18 14.95 -6.59 18.68
N ASP A 19 14.46 -6.76 17.45
CA ASP A 19 13.65 -7.91 17.06
C ASP A 19 14.48 -8.98 16.32
N VAL A 20 15.82 -8.78 16.26
CA VAL A 20 16.77 -9.72 15.66
C VAL A 20 17.00 -10.87 16.64
N ASN A 21 16.38 -12.02 16.38
CA ASN A 21 16.65 -13.28 17.10
C ASN A 21 17.89 -13.99 16.51
N GLU A 22 18.64 -14.75 17.33
CA GLU A 22 19.90 -15.42 16.97
C GLU A 22 19.79 -16.31 15.71
N ARG A 23 18.61 -16.88 15.44
CA ARG A 23 18.34 -17.68 14.23
C ARG A 23 18.46 -16.89 12.92
N ASN A 24 18.18 -15.58 12.96
CA ASN A 24 18.17 -14.68 11.79
C ASN A 24 19.51 -13.97 11.59
N ALA A 25 20.42 -14.02 12.58
CA ALA A 25 21.72 -13.35 12.53
C ALA A 25 22.60 -13.88 11.38
N LYS A 26 22.50 -15.17 11.05
CA LYS A 26 23.27 -15.82 9.97
C LYS A 26 22.89 -15.39 8.54
N TYR A 27 21.76 -14.69 8.37
CA TYR A 27 21.27 -14.19 7.08
C TYR A 27 21.27 -12.66 6.99
N ALA A 28 21.76 -11.97 8.03
CA ALA A 28 21.74 -10.51 8.12
C ALA A 28 22.56 -9.81 7.02
N ASP A 29 23.55 -10.52 6.46
CA ASP A 29 24.44 -10.01 5.42
C ASP A 29 23.87 -10.22 4.00
N ASN A 30 22.72 -10.90 3.88
CA ASN A 30 22.09 -11.18 2.60
C ASN A 30 21.10 -10.06 2.25
N GLU A 31 21.41 -9.33 1.17
CA GLU A 31 20.67 -8.15 0.71
C GLU A 31 19.21 -8.45 0.32
N GLU A 32 18.91 -9.72 0.02
CA GLU A 32 17.55 -10.21 -0.22
C GLU A 32 16.72 -10.33 1.07
N TYR A 33 17.34 -10.77 2.17
CA TYR A 33 16.75 -10.85 3.52
C TYR A 33 16.68 -9.49 4.23
N ALA A 34 17.42 -8.49 3.74
CA ALA A 34 17.33 -7.12 4.25
C ALA A 34 15.98 -6.45 3.90
N ARG A 35 15.22 -6.99 2.94
CA ARG A 35 13.86 -6.53 2.62
C ARG A 35 12.86 -7.24 3.52
N ALA A 36 12.05 -6.44 4.19
CA ALA A 36 11.13 -6.86 5.23
C ALA A 36 10.12 -7.92 4.77
N PHE A 37 10.43 -9.19 5.03
CA PHE A 37 9.44 -10.24 5.15
C PHE A 37 9.65 -10.92 6.50
N PRO A 38 8.68 -10.84 7.44
CA PRO A 38 8.71 -11.74 8.57
C PRO A 38 8.62 -13.16 8.02
N VAL A 39 9.38 -14.09 8.60
CA VAL A 39 9.14 -15.52 8.43
C VAL A 39 7.78 -15.78 9.07
N SER A 40 6.70 -15.60 8.32
CA SER A 40 5.40 -16.10 8.71
C SER A 40 5.47 -17.61 8.59
N ASP A 41 5.38 -18.27 9.75
CA ASP A 41 4.98 -19.64 10.05
C ASP A 41 5.36 -20.75 9.05
N GLU A 42 5.91 -21.83 9.61
CA GLU A 42 6.40 -23.02 8.90
C GLU A 42 5.58 -23.40 7.66
N TYR A 43 6.25 -23.39 6.50
CA TYR A 43 5.68 -23.80 5.22
C TYR A 43 5.50 -25.33 5.22
N ASP A 44 4.30 -25.80 5.62
CA ASP A 44 3.94 -27.21 5.51
C ASP A 44 3.86 -27.58 4.02
N LYS A 45 4.71 -28.53 3.61
CA LYS A 45 4.90 -28.94 2.21
C LYS A 45 3.81 -29.88 1.70
N ASN A 46 2.83 -30.25 2.54
CA ASN A 46 1.83 -31.27 2.25
C ASN A 46 0.38 -30.79 2.12
N GLU A 47 0.11 -29.48 1.99
CA GLU A 47 -1.26 -28.99 1.77
C GLU A 47 -1.60 -28.84 0.27
N LYS A 48 -1.72 -29.97 -0.43
CA LYS A 48 -2.22 -30.05 -1.81
C LYS A 48 -3.74 -29.82 -1.86
N SER A 49 -4.20 -28.59 -1.62
CA SER A 49 -5.57 -28.14 -1.99
C SER A 49 -5.86 -26.66 -1.74
N HIS A 50 -4.93 -25.87 -1.18
CA HIS A 50 -5.06 -24.42 -1.14
C HIS A 50 -4.27 -23.75 -2.28
N ILE A 51 -4.53 -24.18 -3.51
CA ILE A 51 -4.50 -23.23 -4.63
C ILE A 51 -5.75 -22.36 -4.43
N LEU A 52 -5.73 -21.54 -3.38
CA LEU A 52 -6.66 -20.43 -3.25
C LEU A 52 -6.56 -19.73 -4.59
N ILE A 53 -7.67 -19.57 -5.29
CA ILE A 53 -7.77 -18.50 -6.28
C ILE A 53 -7.56 -17.24 -5.46
N GLN A 54 -6.29 -16.87 -5.28
CA GLN A 54 -5.89 -15.70 -4.54
C GLN A 54 -6.29 -14.57 -5.46
N SER A 55 -7.53 -14.09 -5.30
CA SER A 55 -8.10 -12.99 -6.06
C SER A 55 -7.08 -11.87 -6.09
N LYS A 56 -6.48 -11.63 -7.26
CA LYS A 56 -5.36 -10.70 -7.38
C LYS A 56 -5.87 -9.28 -7.13
N ILE A 57 -5.69 -8.77 -5.92
CA ILE A 57 -6.03 -7.39 -5.55
C ILE A 57 -5.03 -6.45 -6.21
N ARG A 58 -5.53 -5.42 -6.89
CA ARG A 58 -4.74 -4.36 -7.52
C ARG A 58 -4.84 -3.08 -6.69
N LEU A 59 -3.69 -2.64 -6.20
CA LEU A 59 -3.52 -1.42 -5.42
C LEU A 59 -2.88 -0.33 -6.27
N ALA A 60 -3.24 0.92 -6.02
CA ALA A 60 -2.59 2.08 -6.62
C ALA A 60 -2.49 3.24 -5.62
N THR A 61 -1.60 4.20 -5.90
CA THR A 61 -1.62 5.51 -5.28
C THR A 61 -1.58 6.60 -6.34
N TRP A 62 -2.25 7.72 -6.09
CA TRP A 62 -2.32 8.84 -7.02
C TRP A 62 -2.41 10.17 -6.28
N ASN A 63 -1.42 11.05 -6.50
CA ASN A 63 -1.53 12.46 -6.13
C ASN A 63 -2.30 13.22 -7.22
N LEU A 64 -3.47 13.75 -6.87
CA LEU A 64 -4.37 14.44 -7.82
C LEU A 64 -4.16 15.95 -7.87
N GLY A 65 -3.46 16.52 -6.88
CA GLY A 65 -3.33 17.96 -6.63
C GLY A 65 -4.62 18.67 -6.18
N THR A 66 -5.80 18.15 -6.56
CA THR A 66 -7.12 18.48 -6.02
C THR A 66 -8.14 17.45 -6.54
N LEU A 67 -9.10 17.07 -5.71
CA LEU A 67 -10.19 16.15 -6.09
C LEU A 67 -11.44 16.90 -6.63
N THR A 68 -11.46 18.22 -6.52
CA THR A 68 -12.57 19.06 -6.99
C THR A 68 -12.72 18.95 -8.51
N GLY A 69 -13.90 18.56 -8.98
CA GLY A 69 -14.18 18.39 -10.41
C GLY A 69 -13.59 17.13 -11.06
N LYS A 70 -12.76 16.35 -10.35
CA LYS A 70 -12.06 15.18 -10.92
C LYS A 70 -12.67 13.82 -10.59
N GLY A 71 -13.80 13.78 -9.88
CA GLY A 71 -14.41 12.52 -9.40
C GLY A 71 -14.73 11.52 -10.53
N GLN A 72 -15.34 11.99 -11.62
CA GLN A 72 -15.68 11.11 -12.75
C GLN A 72 -14.45 10.64 -13.54
N GLU A 73 -13.47 11.52 -13.74
CA GLU A 73 -12.20 11.18 -14.40
C GLU A 73 -11.44 10.12 -13.60
N LEU A 74 -11.37 10.30 -12.28
CA LEU A 74 -10.82 9.34 -11.34
C LEU A 74 -11.48 7.96 -11.52
N ALA A 75 -12.80 7.89 -11.50
CA ALA A 75 -13.52 6.62 -11.65
C ALA A 75 -13.21 5.93 -13.00
N LYS A 76 -13.15 6.70 -14.10
CA LYS A 76 -12.80 6.17 -15.43
C LYS A 76 -11.39 5.59 -15.47
N VAL A 77 -10.41 6.28 -14.88
CA VAL A 77 -9.01 5.80 -14.84
C VAL A 77 -8.89 4.52 -14.01
N LEU A 78 -9.57 4.46 -12.86
CA LEU A 78 -9.55 3.28 -11.99
C LEU A 78 -10.20 2.07 -12.67
N GLN A 79 -11.32 2.27 -13.36
CA GLN A 79 -11.99 1.21 -14.13
C GLN A 79 -11.12 0.70 -15.27
N ALA A 80 -10.54 1.61 -16.08
CA ALA A 80 -9.66 1.25 -17.19
C ALA A 80 -8.43 0.45 -16.73
N ARG A 81 -7.90 0.76 -15.54
CA ARG A 81 -6.75 0.07 -14.93
C ARG A 81 -7.15 -1.13 -14.08
N LYS A 82 -8.44 -1.41 -13.90
CA LYS A 82 -9.00 -2.46 -13.04
C LYS A 82 -8.41 -2.41 -11.63
N ILE A 83 -8.35 -1.22 -11.03
CA ILE A 83 -7.84 -1.02 -9.66
C ILE A 83 -8.95 -1.34 -8.66
N ASN A 84 -8.62 -2.12 -7.64
CA ASN A 84 -9.54 -2.47 -6.56
C ASN A 84 -9.48 -1.46 -5.41
N ILE A 85 -8.27 -0.99 -5.06
CA ILE A 85 -8.06 0.01 -4.00
C ILE A 85 -7.08 1.08 -4.49
N CYS A 86 -7.44 2.36 -4.35
CA CYS A 86 -6.56 3.48 -4.70
C CYS A 86 -6.42 4.48 -3.55
N CYS A 87 -5.19 4.78 -3.15
CA CYS A 87 -4.87 5.82 -2.16
C CYS A 87 -4.60 7.16 -2.86
N LEU A 88 -5.44 8.15 -2.58
CA LEU A 88 -5.37 9.49 -3.14
C LEU A 88 -4.72 10.48 -2.17
N GLN A 89 -3.89 11.35 -2.73
CA GLN A 89 -3.22 12.43 -2.00
C GLN A 89 -3.59 13.80 -2.58
N GLU A 90 -3.42 14.83 -1.76
CA GLU A 90 -3.74 16.23 -2.08
C GLU A 90 -5.18 16.43 -2.55
N THR A 91 -6.14 15.81 -1.88
CA THR A 91 -7.56 15.94 -2.26
C THR A 91 -8.08 17.36 -2.09
N LYS A 92 -7.50 18.11 -1.13
CA LYS A 92 -7.88 19.49 -0.76
C LYS A 92 -9.36 19.62 -0.35
N TRP A 93 -9.94 18.55 0.18
CA TRP A 93 -11.31 18.53 0.71
C TRP A 93 -11.29 18.68 2.23
N LYS A 94 -12.39 19.17 2.83
CA LYS A 94 -12.51 19.34 4.29
C LYS A 94 -13.41 18.28 4.89
N GLY A 95 -13.08 17.85 6.12
CA GLY A 95 -13.86 16.88 6.88
C GLY A 95 -13.59 15.44 6.46
N SER A 96 -14.38 14.53 7.02
CA SER A 96 -14.27 13.10 6.77
C SER A 96 -15.63 12.55 6.38
N LYS A 97 -15.79 12.14 5.12
CA LYS A 97 -17.07 11.59 4.60
C LYS A 97 -16.82 10.54 3.53
N SER A 98 -17.89 9.82 3.19
CA SER A 98 -17.97 8.96 2.02
C SER A 98 -18.67 9.68 0.86
N ARG A 99 -18.27 9.38 -0.38
CA ARG A 99 -18.93 9.86 -1.61
C ARG A 99 -18.82 8.80 -2.70
N ASP A 100 -19.82 8.75 -3.57
CA ASP A 100 -19.76 7.95 -4.80
C ASP A 100 -19.19 8.80 -5.95
N PRO A 101 -17.98 8.49 -6.48
CA PRO A 101 -17.44 9.13 -7.67
C PRO A 101 -18.06 8.61 -8.98
N GLY A 102 -18.81 7.49 -8.93
CA GLY A 102 -19.42 6.79 -10.04
C GLY A 102 -18.74 5.45 -10.38
N LEU A 103 -19.33 4.72 -11.32
CA LEU A 103 -18.81 3.46 -11.88
C LEU A 103 -18.61 2.34 -10.83
N GLY A 104 -19.44 2.31 -9.79
CA GLY A 104 -19.42 1.27 -8.76
C GLY A 104 -18.39 1.46 -7.66
N TYR A 105 -17.55 2.49 -7.74
CA TYR A 105 -16.54 2.81 -6.74
C TYR A 105 -17.12 3.55 -5.53
N GLN A 106 -16.43 3.50 -4.40
CA GLN A 106 -16.71 4.31 -3.22
C GLN A 106 -15.45 5.06 -2.79
N LEU A 107 -15.57 6.37 -2.61
CA LEU A 107 -14.50 7.25 -2.18
C LEU A 107 -14.71 7.63 -0.71
N LEU A 108 -13.78 7.25 0.15
CA LEU A 108 -13.69 7.69 1.53
C LEU A 108 -12.60 8.75 1.65
N TYR A 109 -12.90 9.94 2.13
CA TYR A 109 -11.89 10.99 2.29
C TYR A 109 -11.79 11.47 3.72
N CYS A 110 -10.60 11.97 4.06
CA CYS A 110 -10.31 12.65 5.31
C CYS A 110 -9.45 13.88 4.98
N GLY A 111 -9.89 15.04 5.44
CA GLY A 111 -9.22 16.30 5.17
C GLY A 111 -9.40 17.30 6.29
N ASN A 112 -8.39 18.14 6.48
CA ASN A 112 -8.34 19.15 7.53
C ASN A 112 -9.06 20.44 7.07
N THR A 113 -9.46 21.28 8.03
CA THR A 113 -10.17 22.55 7.84
C THR A 113 -9.44 23.54 6.94
N SER A 114 -8.11 23.40 6.80
CA SER A 114 -7.25 24.32 6.04
C SER A 114 -7.24 24.12 4.52
N MET A 115 -7.92 23.10 3.94
CA MET A 115 -7.91 22.77 2.49
C MET A 115 -6.53 22.57 1.85
N ARG A 116 -5.44 22.66 2.61
CA ARG A 116 -4.06 22.52 2.10
C ARG A 116 -3.73 21.06 1.79
N ASN A 117 -4.19 20.18 2.65
CA ASN A 117 -3.90 18.74 2.61
C ASN A 117 -5.21 17.96 2.47
N GLY A 118 -5.08 16.65 2.33
CA GLY A 118 -6.21 15.74 2.36
C GLY A 118 -5.83 14.43 1.68
N VAL A 119 -6.36 13.35 2.21
CA VAL A 119 -6.18 12.00 1.68
C VAL A 119 -7.54 11.38 1.42
N ALA A 120 -7.57 10.41 0.51
CA ALA A 120 -8.75 9.58 0.33
C ALA A 120 -8.36 8.17 -0.08
N ILE A 121 -9.28 7.24 0.09
CA ILE A 121 -9.18 5.87 -0.38
C ILE A 121 -10.39 5.61 -1.26
N VAL A 122 -10.15 5.04 -2.44
CA VAL A 122 -11.20 4.57 -3.34
C VAL A 122 -11.22 3.06 -3.28
N LEU A 123 -12.42 2.49 -3.18
CA LEU A 123 -12.68 1.06 -3.10
C LEU A 123 -13.61 0.66 -4.23
N ASP A 124 -13.35 -0.49 -4.85
CA ASP A 124 -14.24 -1.06 -5.85
C ASP A 124 -15.55 -1.57 -5.24
N GLU A 125 -16.46 -2.00 -6.11
CA GLU A 125 -17.79 -2.46 -5.72
C GLU A 125 -17.77 -3.69 -4.81
N ASN A 126 -16.81 -4.60 -5.01
CA ASN A 126 -16.70 -5.83 -4.22
C ASN A 126 -16.18 -5.55 -2.81
N LEU A 127 -15.28 -4.58 -2.68
CA LEU A 127 -14.65 -4.23 -1.41
C LEU A 127 -15.48 -3.25 -0.60
N LYS A 128 -16.24 -2.36 -1.24
CA LYS A 128 -17.06 -1.37 -0.51
C LYS A 128 -18.14 -2.02 0.36
N GLN A 129 -18.64 -3.20 -0.02
CA GLN A 129 -19.62 -3.98 0.75
C GLN A 129 -19.04 -4.61 2.02
N ARG A 130 -17.71 -4.64 2.17
CA ARG A 130 -17.01 -5.28 3.30
C ARG A 130 -16.54 -4.29 4.37
N ILE A 131 -16.88 -3.00 4.19
CA ILE A 131 -16.58 -1.96 5.18
C ILE A 131 -17.61 -2.08 6.30
N ILE A 132 -17.13 -2.26 7.53
CA ILE A 132 -17.93 -2.35 8.77
C ILE A 132 -18.14 -0.96 9.36
#